data_AF-A0A8H5KQL8-F1
#
_entry.id   AF-A0A8H5KQL8-F1
#
_cell.length_a   1.000
_cell.length_b   1.000
_cell.length_c   1.000
_cell.angle_alpha   90.00
_cell.angle_beta   90.00
_cell.angle_gamma   90.00
#
_symmetry.space_group_name_H-M   'P 1'
#
loop_
_entity.id
_entity.type
_entity.pdbx_description
1 polymer ?
#
loop_
_entity_poly.entity_id
_entity_poly.type
_entity_poly.pdbx_seq_one_letter_code
_entity_poly.pdbx_strand_id
1 'polypeptide(L)'
;MRRILGLSRVDTTPRLSPKEWLEQLTTVDFSDPTAITDHQLGLIFYLQGRFDLVTDGEMDTFAVVPYLGALFTEELPRHDSSSQTISEDVDPHPSLISLQSHPIFEPSVSGQPLPSLVLPVGQLNKKSNGKVSKIFLDTDYVLVIDAVTPGHPVWLIYDRNPLDDIAVERNTVNSDEQPLIFKGIGHNFDAAQIFPSVRDWICSYGNVDFAQFEASIKAICITGAVQAKRILLSEAEVLFRQ
;
A
#
# COMPACT_ATOMS: atom_id res chain seq x y z
N MET A 1 -12.26 49.27 9.62
CA MET A 1 -10.95 48.62 9.89
C MET A 1 -11.09 47.13 9.68
N ARG A 2 -10.60 46.60 8.56
CA ARG A 2 -10.54 45.15 8.30
C ARG A 2 -9.24 44.61 8.91
N ARG A 3 -9.34 43.62 9.80
CA ARG A 3 -8.21 42.82 10.25
C ARG A 3 -7.78 41.93 9.09
N ILE A 4 -6.52 42.10 8.66
CA ILE A 4 -5.82 41.18 7.77
C ILE A 4 -5.48 39.96 8.63
N LEU A 5 -6.15 38.84 8.40
CA LEU A 5 -5.77 37.54 8.96
C LEU A 5 -4.48 37.08 8.27
N GLY A 6 -3.60 36.50 9.08
CA GLY A 6 -2.19 36.33 8.81
C GLY A 6 -1.84 35.62 7.50
N LEU A 7 -0.71 36.05 6.95
CA LEU A 7 0.09 35.33 5.97
C LEU A 7 0.15 33.84 6.34
N SER A 8 -0.35 32.98 5.44
CA SER A 8 -0.04 31.55 5.50
C SER A 8 1.48 31.41 5.53
N ARG A 9 2.02 30.79 6.58
CA ARG A 9 3.41 30.32 6.54
C ARG A 9 3.54 29.47 5.27
N VAL A 10 4.37 29.92 4.34
CA VAL A 10 4.80 29.08 3.23
C VAL A 10 5.43 27.85 3.86
N ASP A 11 4.86 26.68 3.61
CA ASP A 11 5.49 25.43 4.00
C ASP A 11 6.83 25.35 3.27
N THR A 12 7.92 25.41 4.05
CA THR A 12 9.31 25.42 3.55
C THR A 12 9.95 24.05 3.69
N THR A 13 9.17 23.03 4.08
CA THR A 13 9.65 21.67 4.21
C THR A 13 10.12 21.18 2.83
N PRO A 14 11.39 20.78 2.67
CA PRO A 14 11.91 20.37 1.38
C PRO A 14 11.17 19.12 0.90
N ARG A 15 10.73 19.15 -0.37
CA ARG A 15 10.14 17.98 -1.01
C ARG A 15 11.19 16.87 -1.13
N LEU A 16 10.78 15.65 -0.84
CA LEU A 16 11.65 14.47 -0.87
C LEU A 16 11.54 13.79 -2.23
N SER A 17 12.68 13.40 -2.78
CA SER A 17 12.71 12.42 -3.86
C SER A 17 12.25 11.05 -3.35
N PRO A 18 11.73 10.16 -4.23
CA PRO A 18 11.36 8.80 -3.85
C PRO A 18 12.48 8.05 -3.12
N LYS A 19 13.72 8.19 -3.58
CA LYS A 19 14.86 7.55 -2.94
C LYS A 19 15.13 8.08 -1.53
N GLU A 20 15.07 9.39 -1.31
CA GLU A 20 15.26 9.98 0.01
C GLU A 20 14.17 9.55 0.99
N TRP A 21 12.92 9.44 0.53
CA TRP A 21 11.84 8.90 1.36
C TRP A 21 12.08 7.43 1.71
N LEU A 22 12.50 6.60 0.75
CA LEU A 22 12.86 5.20 1.01
C LEU A 22 14.00 5.08 2.02
N GLU A 23 15.04 5.91 1.90
CA GLU A 23 16.16 5.90 2.85
C GLU A 23 15.71 6.27 4.27
N GLN A 24 14.71 7.13 4.44
CA GLN A 24 14.14 7.46 5.75
C GLN A 24 13.46 6.28 6.44
N LEU A 25 12.90 5.31 5.71
CA LEU A 25 12.32 4.09 6.29
C LEU A 25 13.33 3.32 7.16
N THR A 26 14.63 3.45 6.90
CA THR A 26 15.68 2.80 7.72
C THR A 26 15.81 3.37 9.13
N THR A 27 15.22 4.54 9.36
CA THR A 27 15.26 5.25 10.65
C THR A 27 13.90 5.32 11.34
N VAL A 28 12.83 4.91 10.66
CA VAL A 28 11.49 4.85 11.24
C VAL A 28 11.45 3.72 12.25
N ASP A 29 11.00 4.03 13.46
CA ASP A 29 10.65 3.01 14.44
C ASP A 29 9.27 2.46 14.11
N PHE A 30 9.23 1.29 13.47
CA PHE A 30 7.97 0.63 13.12
C PHE A 30 7.19 0.15 14.36
N SER A 31 7.75 0.20 15.57
CA SER A 31 7.01 -0.08 16.80
C SER A 31 6.33 1.15 17.40
N ASP A 32 6.62 2.35 16.86
CA ASP A 32 5.97 3.61 17.26
C ASP A 32 4.90 4.02 16.23
N PRO A 33 3.60 3.88 16.58
CA PRO A 33 2.48 4.29 15.73
C PRO A 33 2.55 5.76 15.29
N THR A 34 3.11 6.64 16.12
CA THR A 34 3.28 8.07 15.82
C THR A 34 4.33 8.25 14.73
N ALA A 35 5.48 7.59 14.85
CA ALA A 35 6.55 7.64 13.86
C ALA A 35 6.09 7.10 12.50
N ILE A 36 5.30 6.01 12.48
CA ILE A 36 4.69 5.48 11.26
C ILE A 36 3.75 6.51 10.63
N THR A 37 2.87 7.12 11.44
CA THR A 37 1.88 8.10 10.96
C THR A 37 2.58 9.32 10.36
N ASP A 38 3.56 9.88 11.07
CA ASP A 38 4.34 11.02 10.58
C ASP A 38 5.08 10.71 9.29
N HIS A 39 5.65 9.51 9.18
CA HIS A 39 6.34 9.07 7.97
C HIS A 39 5.39 8.91 6.77
N GLN A 40 4.19 8.37 6.99
CA GLN A 40 3.19 8.24 5.94
C GLN A 40 2.62 9.60 5.52
N LEU A 41 2.37 10.51 6.46
CA LEU A 41 1.98 11.89 6.13
C LEU A 41 3.08 12.55 5.28
N GLY A 42 4.36 12.29 5.58
CA GLY A 42 5.47 12.76 4.77
C GLY A 42 5.45 12.24 3.33
N LEU A 43 5.01 11.00 3.12
CA LEU A 43 4.81 10.43 1.79
C LEU A 43 3.76 11.21 0.99
N ILE A 44 2.65 11.58 1.64
CA ILE A 44 1.51 12.22 1.00
C ILE A 44 1.80 13.69 0.67
N PHE A 45 2.37 14.42 1.61
CA PHE A 45 2.51 15.88 1.49
C PHE A 45 3.81 16.31 0.83
N TYR A 46 4.87 15.51 0.95
CA TYR A 46 6.23 15.96 0.61
C TYR A 46 6.91 15.13 -0.48
N LEU A 47 6.40 13.95 -0.86
CA LEU A 47 7.00 13.18 -1.95
C LEU A 47 6.82 13.89 -3.30
N GLN A 48 7.90 13.96 -4.08
CA GLN A 48 7.85 14.42 -5.46
C GLN A 48 8.12 13.28 -6.44
N GLY A 49 7.06 12.71 -7.01
CA GLY A 49 7.15 11.72 -8.09
C GLY A 49 6.52 10.38 -7.72
N ARG A 50 7.13 9.29 -8.21
CA ARG A 50 6.67 7.92 -8.06
C ARG A 50 7.85 7.01 -7.73
N PHE A 51 7.60 5.88 -7.09
CA PHE A 51 8.64 4.87 -6.88
C PHE A 51 8.73 3.98 -8.11
N ASP A 52 9.82 4.04 -8.86
CA ASP A 52 10.02 3.06 -9.92
C ASP A 52 10.36 1.70 -9.27
N LEU A 53 9.50 0.70 -9.51
CA LEU A 53 9.67 -0.67 -9.00
C LEU A 53 10.42 -1.55 -10.00
N VAL A 54 10.14 -1.37 -11.29
CA VAL A 54 10.83 -2.05 -12.39
C VAL A 54 11.20 -0.99 -13.41
N THR A 55 12.51 -0.84 -13.63
CA THR A 55 13.07 0.21 -14.48
C THR A 55 13.72 -0.33 -15.74
N ASP A 56 14.12 -1.60 -15.73
CA ASP A 56 14.82 -2.23 -16.84
C ASP A 56 13.98 -3.37 -17.45
N GLY A 57 13.66 -3.20 -18.72
CA GLY A 57 12.78 -4.06 -19.49
C GLY A 57 12.24 -3.34 -20.72
N GLU A 58 12.45 -3.90 -21.92
CA GLU A 58 12.05 -3.27 -23.19
C GLU A 58 10.53 -3.03 -23.32
N MET A 59 9.69 -3.65 -22.48
CA MET A 59 8.24 -3.71 -22.71
C MET A 59 7.33 -3.18 -21.59
N ASP A 60 7.54 -3.49 -20.32
CA ASP A 60 6.65 -3.06 -19.23
C ASP A 60 7.44 -2.36 -18.11
N THR A 61 7.09 -1.09 -17.84
CA THR A 61 7.62 -0.34 -16.68
C THR A 61 6.56 -0.30 -15.60
N PHE A 62 6.95 -0.60 -14.36
CA PHE A 62 6.07 -0.56 -13.19
C PHE A 62 6.56 0.48 -12.21
N ALA A 63 5.65 1.33 -11.75
CA ALA A 63 5.94 2.35 -10.77
C ALA A 63 4.78 2.48 -9.78
N VAL A 64 5.06 2.96 -8.57
CA VAL A 64 4.06 3.17 -7.52
C VAL A 64 3.84 4.64 -7.32
N VAL A 65 2.57 5.04 -7.44
CA VAL A 65 2.12 6.40 -7.14
C VAL A 65 1.53 6.40 -5.73
N PRO A 66 1.99 7.28 -4.83
CA PRO A 66 1.38 7.42 -3.53
C PRO A 66 -0.12 7.69 -3.65
N TYR A 67 -0.94 6.89 -2.96
CA TYR A 67 -2.39 7.00 -3.05
C TYR A 67 -3.03 6.77 -1.67
N LEU A 68 -3.78 7.78 -1.22
CA LEU A 68 -4.44 7.80 0.09
C LEU A 68 -5.62 6.82 0.22
N GLY A 69 -6.22 6.44 -0.91
CA GLY A 69 -7.32 5.48 -0.95
C GLY A 69 -6.87 4.03 -1.13
N ALA A 70 -5.56 3.76 -1.08
CA ALA A 70 -5.04 2.42 -1.31
C ALA A 70 -5.50 1.48 -0.19
N LEU A 71 -6.15 0.36 -0.55
CA LEU A 71 -6.78 -0.57 0.39
C LEU A 71 -7.86 0.10 1.25
N PHE A 72 -8.71 0.91 0.63
CA PHE A 72 -9.77 1.63 1.33
C PHE A 72 -10.70 0.68 2.11
N THR A 73 -10.97 1.04 3.36
CA THR A 73 -11.87 0.29 4.27
C THR A 73 -13.14 1.12 4.54
N GLU A 74 -14.30 0.48 4.67
CA GLU A 74 -15.53 1.18 5.15
C GLU A 74 -15.31 1.95 6.47
N GLU A 75 -16.01 3.08 6.62
CA GLU A 75 -16.21 3.71 7.93
C GLU A 75 -17.07 2.79 8.82
N LEU A 76 -16.83 2.82 10.13
CA LEU A 76 -17.64 2.10 11.13
C LEU A 76 -19.15 2.34 10.90
N PRO A 77 -20.02 1.38 11.25
CA PRO A 77 -21.46 1.65 11.33
C PRO A 77 -21.66 2.89 12.21
N ARG A 78 -22.41 3.87 11.68
CA ARG A 78 -22.74 5.11 12.39
C ARG A 78 -23.22 4.74 13.79
N HIS A 79 -22.46 5.14 14.80
CA HIS A 79 -22.91 5.04 16.18
C HIS A 79 -24.22 5.82 16.28
N ASP A 80 -25.33 5.12 16.49
CA ASP A 80 -26.57 5.76 16.88
C ASP A 80 -26.28 6.62 18.11
N SER A 81 -26.55 7.91 18.01
CA SER A 81 -26.18 8.96 18.98
C SER A 81 -26.87 8.84 20.36
N SER A 82 -27.22 7.65 20.83
CA SER A 82 -28.07 7.43 22.01
C SER A 82 -27.44 6.65 23.16
N SER A 83 -26.15 6.30 23.11
CA SER A 83 -25.46 5.76 24.30
C SER A 83 -24.07 6.37 24.47
N GLN A 84 -24.01 7.41 25.30
CA GLN A 84 -22.76 7.90 25.88
C GLN A 84 -22.22 6.83 26.84
N THR A 85 -21.30 6.02 26.35
CA THR A 85 -20.23 5.44 27.16
C THR A 85 -18.96 5.74 26.40
N ILE A 86 -18.17 6.69 26.89
CA ILE A 86 -16.90 7.09 26.28
C ILE A 86 -15.95 5.91 26.52
N SER A 87 -15.91 4.98 25.58
CA SER A 87 -14.78 4.08 25.43
C SER A 87 -13.66 4.93 24.84
N GLU A 88 -12.50 4.97 25.50
CA GLU A 88 -11.30 5.69 25.03
C GLU A 88 -10.63 5.01 23.81
N ASP A 89 -11.31 4.04 23.18
CA ASP A 89 -10.72 3.03 22.29
C ASP A 89 -11.41 3.00 20.91
N VAL A 90 -11.91 4.14 20.45
CA VAL A 90 -12.79 4.22 19.26
C VAL A 90 -12.05 4.69 18.01
N ASP A 91 -10.83 5.22 18.15
CA ASP A 91 -10.14 5.83 17.02
C ASP A 91 -9.24 4.82 16.28
N PRO A 92 -9.54 4.52 15.00
CA PRO A 92 -8.74 3.65 14.17
C PRO A 92 -7.40 4.29 13.82
N HIS A 93 -6.37 3.46 13.64
CA HIS A 93 -5.06 3.95 13.23
C HIS A 93 -5.15 4.61 11.85
N PRO A 94 -4.64 5.85 11.67
CA PRO A 94 -4.81 6.59 10.43
C PRO A 94 -4.02 6.01 9.25
N SER A 95 -2.96 5.24 9.55
CA SER A 95 -1.97 4.80 8.56
C SER A 95 -1.82 3.29 8.37
N LEU A 96 -2.35 2.49 9.28
CA LEU A 96 -2.10 1.05 9.32
C LEU A 96 -3.36 0.28 9.00
N ILE A 97 -3.19 -0.84 8.31
CA ILE A 97 -4.27 -1.71 7.86
C ILE A 97 -3.94 -3.14 8.29
N SER A 98 -4.94 -3.86 8.79
CA SER A 98 -4.81 -5.31 8.98
C SER A 98 -5.24 -6.04 7.72
N LEU A 99 -4.49 -7.06 7.31
CA LEU A 99 -4.88 -7.92 6.20
C LEU A 99 -5.31 -9.30 6.70
N GLN A 100 -6.35 -9.84 6.07
CA GLN A 100 -6.92 -11.14 6.41
C GLN A 100 -7.31 -11.90 5.15
N SER A 101 -7.18 -13.22 5.16
CA SER A 101 -7.76 -14.06 4.12
C SER A 101 -9.29 -14.02 4.23
N HIS A 102 -9.96 -13.82 3.10
CA HIS A 102 -11.41 -13.77 3.06
C HIS A 102 -11.98 -15.20 3.13
N PRO A 103 -12.86 -15.52 4.10
CA PRO A 103 -13.27 -16.90 4.40
C PRO A 103 -14.07 -17.60 3.29
N ILE A 104 -14.64 -16.82 2.36
CA ILE A 104 -15.44 -17.35 1.23
C ILE A 104 -14.54 -17.89 0.10
N PHE A 105 -13.32 -17.39 -0.02
CA PHE A 105 -12.39 -17.84 -1.05
C PHE A 105 -11.46 -18.87 -0.43
N GLU A 106 -11.20 -19.97 -1.15
CA GLU A 106 -10.38 -21.06 -0.62
C GLU A 106 -9.02 -20.53 -0.14
N PRO A 107 -8.54 -20.98 1.05
CA PRO A 107 -7.26 -20.54 1.58
C PRO A 107 -6.13 -20.87 0.60
N SER A 108 -5.16 -19.97 0.53
CA SER A 108 -4.06 -20.03 -0.42
C SER A 108 -3.26 -21.33 -0.33
N VAL A 109 -2.91 -21.88 -1.50
CA VAL A 109 -2.06 -23.08 -1.65
C VAL A 109 -0.61 -22.80 -1.22
N SER A 110 -0.21 -21.53 -1.18
CA SER A 110 1.03 -21.05 -0.57
C SER A 110 0.89 -21.08 0.95
N GLY A 111 1.54 -22.03 1.64
CA GLY A 111 1.56 -22.11 3.10
C GLY A 111 2.28 -20.96 3.83
N GLN A 112 2.51 -19.83 3.15
CA GLN A 112 3.08 -18.61 3.72
C GLN A 112 1.97 -17.75 4.35
N PRO A 113 2.15 -17.26 5.58
CA PRO A 113 1.19 -16.35 6.18
C PRO A 113 1.21 -14.98 5.50
N LEU A 114 0.03 -14.39 5.35
CA LEU A 114 -0.14 -13.00 4.92
C LEU A 114 0.37 -12.05 6.03
N PRO A 115 0.96 -10.88 5.70
CA PRO A 115 1.30 -9.88 6.71
C PRO A 115 0.05 -9.42 7.46
N SER A 116 0.09 -9.44 8.79
CA SER A 116 -1.06 -9.16 9.65
C SER A 116 -1.34 -7.67 9.83
N LEU A 117 -0.31 -6.84 9.68
CA LEU A 117 -0.34 -5.39 9.81
C LEU A 117 0.55 -4.75 8.75
N VAL A 118 -0.01 -3.87 7.93
CA VAL A 118 0.69 -3.27 6.80
C VAL A 118 0.55 -1.75 6.78
N LEU A 119 1.59 -1.11 6.25
CA LEU A 119 1.62 0.30 5.89
C LEU A 119 1.47 0.44 4.37
N PRO A 120 0.34 1.00 3.87
CA PRO A 120 0.17 1.28 2.45
C PRO A 120 1.14 2.36 1.97
N VAL A 121 1.81 2.09 0.85
CA VAL A 121 2.70 3.05 0.17
C VAL A 121 1.97 3.70 -1.00
N GLY A 122 1.30 2.92 -1.84
CA GLY A 122 0.57 3.49 -2.97
C GLY A 122 0.14 2.47 -4.00
N GLN A 123 -0.50 2.95 -5.05
CA GLN A 123 -1.04 2.14 -6.13
C GLN A 123 0.00 1.87 -7.20
N LEU A 124 0.08 0.62 -7.65
CA LEU A 124 0.91 0.20 -8.75
C LEU A 124 0.33 0.70 -10.07
N ASN A 125 1.18 1.28 -10.88
CA ASN A 125 0.88 1.74 -12.21
C ASN A 125 1.73 0.98 -13.22
N LYS A 126 1.09 0.65 -14.35
CA LYS A 126 1.74 0.03 -15.50
C LYS A 126 1.83 1.02 -16.64
N LYS A 127 3.02 1.21 -17.20
CA LYS A 127 3.18 1.99 -18.41
C LYS A 127 2.67 1.22 -19.63
N SER A 128 1.74 1.80 -20.38
CA SER A 128 1.23 1.19 -21.62
C SER A 128 2.12 1.55 -22.81
N ASN A 129 2.47 0.55 -23.63
CA ASN A 129 3.29 0.70 -24.84
C ASN A 129 2.53 1.26 -26.06
N GLY A 130 1.61 2.21 -25.83
CA GLY A 130 0.90 2.93 -26.88
C GLY A 130 1.71 4.12 -27.41
N LYS A 131 2.02 4.12 -28.71
CA LYS A 131 2.93 5.03 -29.45
C LYS A 131 2.66 6.55 -29.43
N VAL A 132 1.86 7.10 -28.52
CA VAL A 132 1.52 8.54 -28.54
C VAL A 132 1.69 9.28 -27.22
N SER A 133 1.85 8.59 -26.08
CA SER A 133 2.20 9.25 -24.81
C SER A 133 2.61 8.23 -23.76
N LYS A 134 3.52 8.61 -22.87
CA LYS A 134 3.95 7.81 -21.70
C LYS A 134 2.83 7.74 -20.66
N ILE A 135 1.69 7.15 -21.00
CA ILE A 135 0.55 7.01 -20.07
C ILE A 135 0.81 5.81 -19.17
N PHE A 136 0.76 6.09 -17.87
CA PHE A 136 0.69 5.08 -16.82
C PHE A 136 -0.79 4.80 -16.58
N LEU A 137 -1.15 3.52 -16.59
CA LEU A 137 -2.48 3.03 -16.24
C LEU A 137 -2.45 2.51 -14.82
N ASP A 138 -3.43 2.89 -14.03
CA ASP A 138 -3.65 2.35 -12.71
C ASP A 138 -3.94 0.85 -12.80
N THR A 139 -3.44 0.11 -11.82
CA THR A 139 -3.76 -1.30 -11.61
C THR A 139 -4.38 -1.44 -10.23
N ASP A 140 -5.09 -2.52 -9.98
CA ASP A 140 -5.67 -2.75 -8.66
C ASP A 140 -4.64 -3.26 -7.63
N TYR A 141 -3.35 -3.30 -7.97
CA TYR A 141 -2.31 -3.68 -7.00
C TYR A 141 -1.86 -2.49 -6.17
N VAL A 142 -1.76 -2.70 -4.86
CA VAL A 142 -1.23 -1.75 -3.89
C VAL A 142 0.08 -2.28 -3.33
N LEU A 143 1.11 -1.42 -3.32
CA LEU A 143 2.36 -1.70 -2.64
C LEU A 143 2.20 -1.37 -1.15
N VAL A 144 2.58 -2.32 -0.30
CA VAL A 144 2.54 -2.20 1.15
C VAL A 144 3.85 -2.68 1.78
N ILE A 145 4.13 -2.17 2.98
CA ILE A 145 5.23 -2.65 3.83
C ILE A 145 4.61 -3.43 4.99
N ASP A 146 5.13 -4.63 5.25
CA ASP A 146 4.82 -5.37 6.47
C ASP A 146 5.43 -4.67 7.68
N ALA A 147 4.58 -4.15 8.56
CA ALA A 147 5.02 -3.33 9.68
C ALA A 147 5.57 -4.16 10.86
N VAL A 148 5.26 -5.46 10.93
CA VAL A 148 5.53 -6.29 12.12
C VAL A 148 6.61 -7.34 11.87
N THR A 149 6.72 -7.87 10.65
CA THR A 149 7.74 -8.88 10.36
C THR A 149 9.14 -8.25 10.35
N PRO A 150 10.15 -8.87 11.00
CA PRO A 150 11.52 -8.38 11.00
C PRO A 150 12.05 -8.10 9.60
N GLY A 151 12.66 -6.92 9.42
CA GLY A 151 13.18 -6.46 8.13
C GLY A 151 12.13 -5.78 7.24
N HIS A 152 10.86 -5.79 7.63
CA HIS A 152 9.76 -5.12 6.95
C HIS A 152 9.65 -5.50 5.46
N PRO A 153 9.33 -6.77 5.14
CA PRO A 153 9.04 -7.21 3.79
C PRO A 153 8.13 -6.27 3.00
N VAL A 154 8.36 -6.17 1.69
CA VAL A 154 7.54 -5.35 0.79
C VAL A 154 6.66 -6.26 -0.07
N TRP A 155 5.37 -5.97 -0.08
CA TRP A 155 4.34 -6.80 -0.70
C TRP A 155 3.53 -6.00 -1.73
N LEU A 156 3.06 -6.70 -2.76
CA LEU A 156 1.94 -6.25 -3.59
C LEU A 156 0.69 -6.98 -3.17
N ILE A 157 -0.38 -6.23 -2.91
CA ILE A 157 -1.70 -6.74 -2.54
C ILE A 157 -2.70 -6.33 -3.61
N TYR A 158 -3.49 -7.26 -4.13
CA TYR A 158 -4.60 -6.95 -5.03
C TYR A 158 -5.76 -6.38 -4.22
N ASP A 159 -6.07 -5.10 -4.45
CA ASP A 159 -7.21 -4.44 -3.84
C ASP A 159 -8.48 -4.87 -4.56
N ARG A 160 -9.22 -5.80 -3.94
CA ARG A 160 -10.52 -6.26 -4.48
C ARG A 160 -11.64 -5.23 -4.29
N ASN A 161 -11.42 -4.15 -3.53
CA ASN A 161 -12.42 -3.13 -3.25
C ASN A 161 -11.88 -1.72 -3.54
N PRO A 162 -11.36 -1.47 -4.76
CA PRO A 162 -10.82 -0.15 -5.09
C PRO A 162 -11.94 0.89 -5.03
N LEU A 163 -11.61 2.10 -4.60
CA LEU A 163 -12.52 3.24 -4.74
C LEU A 163 -12.68 3.54 -6.23
N ASP A 164 -13.88 3.36 -6.77
CA ASP A 164 -14.21 3.89 -8.09
C ASP A 164 -14.41 5.42 -7.98
N ASP A 165 -13.94 6.18 -8.98
CA ASP A 165 -14.06 7.64 -9.07
C ASP A 165 -15.53 8.10 -9.01
N ILE A 166 -16.46 7.19 -9.29
CA ILE A 166 -17.91 7.40 -9.26
C ILE A 166 -18.49 6.53 -8.14
N ALA A 167 -18.34 7.01 -6.90
CA ALA A 167 -18.69 6.36 -5.63
C ALA A 167 -20.16 5.87 -5.48
N VAL A 168 -20.58 4.88 -6.27
CA VAL A 168 -21.96 4.37 -6.24
C VAL A 168 -22.04 2.88 -5.93
N GLU A 169 -21.15 2.03 -6.44
CA GLU A 169 -21.12 0.60 -6.08
C GLU A 169 -19.69 0.05 -6.02
N ARG A 170 -19.33 -0.57 -4.89
CA ARG A 170 -18.09 -1.37 -4.80
C ARG A 170 -18.34 -2.68 -5.50
N ASN A 171 -17.88 -2.80 -6.74
CA ASN A 171 -17.80 -4.11 -7.36
C ASN A 171 -16.58 -4.80 -6.77
N THR A 172 -16.79 -5.86 -5.98
CA THR A 172 -15.69 -6.76 -5.62
C THR A 172 -15.12 -7.30 -6.92
N VAL A 173 -13.92 -6.87 -7.27
CA VAL A 173 -13.29 -7.25 -8.54
C VAL A 173 -12.66 -8.61 -8.36
N ASN A 174 -13.18 -9.61 -9.08
CA ASN A 174 -12.52 -10.90 -9.14
C ASN A 174 -11.28 -10.79 -10.01
N SER A 175 -10.09 -10.98 -9.42
CA SER A 175 -8.81 -10.82 -10.12
C SER A 175 -8.68 -11.76 -11.33
N ASP A 176 -9.33 -12.93 -11.30
CA ASP A 176 -9.35 -13.92 -12.38
C ASP A 176 -10.10 -13.44 -13.63
N GLU A 177 -11.01 -12.48 -13.48
CA GLU A 177 -11.83 -11.93 -14.57
C GLU A 177 -11.19 -10.68 -15.20
N GLN A 178 -10.09 -10.19 -14.61
CA GLN A 178 -9.39 -9.00 -15.08
C GLN A 178 -8.30 -9.33 -16.11
N PRO A 179 -7.96 -8.38 -17.01
CA PRO A 179 -6.79 -8.50 -17.87
C PRO A 179 -5.51 -8.76 -17.06
N LEU A 180 -4.65 -9.64 -17.57
CA LEU A 180 -3.39 -9.97 -16.90
C LEU A 180 -2.47 -8.74 -16.81
N ILE A 181 -2.15 -8.34 -15.59
CA ILE A 181 -1.19 -7.26 -15.31
C ILE A 181 0.23 -7.76 -15.60
N PHE A 182 0.56 -8.96 -15.09
CA PHE A 182 1.86 -9.62 -15.23
C PHE A 182 1.76 -10.84 -16.14
N LYS A 183 1.92 -10.62 -17.45
CA LYS A 183 1.71 -11.68 -18.46
C LYS A 183 2.59 -12.92 -18.26
N GLY A 184 3.82 -12.75 -17.76
CA GLY A 184 4.74 -13.87 -17.52
C GLY A 184 4.35 -14.79 -16.35
N ILE A 185 3.47 -14.31 -15.44
CA ILE A 185 2.90 -15.10 -14.34
C ILE A 185 1.77 -16.01 -14.81
N GLY A 186 1.02 -15.58 -15.85
CA GLY A 186 -0.08 -16.33 -16.45
C GLY A 186 -1.42 -16.24 -15.70
N HIS A 187 -1.46 -15.63 -14.52
CA HIS A 187 -2.66 -15.34 -13.74
C HIS A 187 -2.43 -14.08 -12.88
N ASN A 188 -3.51 -13.45 -12.41
CA ASN A 188 -3.42 -12.44 -11.34
C ASN A 188 -3.38 -13.17 -9.98
N PHE A 189 -2.74 -12.56 -9.00
CA PHE A 189 -2.59 -13.07 -7.63
C PHE A 189 -3.14 -12.06 -6.62
N ASP A 190 -3.43 -12.49 -5.40
CA ASP A 190 -4.01 -11.64 -4.36
C ASP A 190 -2.97 -10.98 -3.46
N ALA A 191 -1.86 -11.67 -3.19
CA ALA A 191 -0.71 -11.08 -2.53
C ALA A 191 0.59 -11.69 -3.06
N ALA A 192 1.65 -10.89 -3.16
CA ALA A 192 2.98 -11.43 -3.41
C ALA A 192 4.06 -10.60 -2.72
N GLN A 193 5.05 -11.28 -2.15
CA GLN A 193 6.23 -10.62 -1.62
C GLN A 193 7.17 -10.27 -2.77
N ILE A 194 7.54 -9.00 -2.88
CA ILE A 194 8.41 -8.51 -3.96
C ILE A 194 9.84 -8.34 -3.46
N PHE A 195 10.01 -7.84 -2.23
CA PHE A 195 11.30 -7.71 -1.57
C PHE A 195 11.31 -8.41 -0.20
N PRO A 196 12.39 -9.14 0.12
CA PRO A 196 12.55 -9.76 1.44
C PRO A 196 12.58 -8.75 2.59
N SER A 197 13.04 -7.53 2.35
CA SER A 197 13.09 -6.44 3.33
C SER A 197 13.02 -5.06 2.66
N VAL A 198 12.68 -4.02 3.43
CA VAL A 198 12.82 -2.61 3.01
C VAL A 198 14.27 -2.31 2.59
N ARG A 199 15.26 -2.92 3.26
CA ARG A 199 16.68 -2.72 2.91
C ARG A 199 17.00 -3.26 1.53
N ASP A 200 16.49 -4.44 1.17
CA ASP A 200 16.66 -5.00 -0.17
C ASP A 200 16.00 -4.13 -1.24
N TRP A 201 14.84 -3.55 -0.93
CA TRP A 201 14.17 -2.60 -1.81
C TRP A 201 15.03 -1.35 -2.05
N ILE A 202 15.57 -0.74 -0.99
CA ILE A 202 16.46 0.43 -1.08
C ILE A 202 17.71 0.11 -1.91
N CYS A 203 18.37 -1.01 -1.63
CA CYS A 203 19.60 -1.41 -2.33
C CYS A 203 19.35 -1.69 -3.83
N SER A 204 18.16 -2.17 -4.18
CA SER A 204 17.79 -2.50 -5.55
C SER A 204 17.14 -1.33 -6.30
N TYR A 205 16.81 -0.24 -5.62
CA TYR A 205 16.04 0.87 -6.19
C TYR A 205 16.71 1.45 -7.46
N GLY A 206 15.95 1.47 -8.56
CA GLY A 206 16.43 1.90 -9.88
C GLY A 206 17.24 0.86 -10.66
N ASN A 207 17.41 -0.36 -10.13
CA ASN A 207 18.17 -1.44 -10.77
C ASN A 207 17.39 -2.76 -10.86
N VAL A 208 16.09 -2.76 -10.51
CA VAL A 208 15.25 -3.96 -10.61
C VAL A 208 14.85 -4.16 -12.07
N ASP A 209 15.28 -5.28 -12.63
CA ASP A 209 14.80 -5.77 -13.92
C ASP A 209 13.49 -6.55 -13.76
N PHE A 210 12.74 -6.64 -14.86
CA PHE A 210 11.43 -7.30 -14.85
C PHE A 210 11.51 -8.80 -14.52
N ALA A 211 12.58 -9.49 -14.92
CA ALA A 211 12.70 -10.93 -14.71
C ALA A 211 12.92 -11.27 -13.22
N GLN A 212 13.72 -10.48 -12.51
CA GLN A 212 13.91 -10.59 -11.07
C GLN A 212 12.59 -10.33 -10.32
N PHE A 213 11.89 -9.26 -10.70
CA PHE A 213 10.60 -8.91 -10.12
C PHE A 213 9.55 -10.02 -10.34
N GLU A 214 9.47 -10.57 -11.56
CA GLU A 214 8.58 -11.67 -11.90
C GLU A 214 8.94 -12.96 -11.12
N ALA A 215 10.22 -13.24 -10.94
CA ALA A 215 10.69 -14.38 -10.16
C ALA A 215 10.28 -14.28 -8.68
N SER A 216 10.36 -13.09 -8.07
CA SER A 216 9.88 -12.86 -6.69
C SER A 216 8.39 -13.20 -6.57
N ILE A 217 7.56 -12.71 -7.50
CA ILE A 217 6.13 -13.01 -7.52
C ILE A 217 5.90 -14.51 -7.63
N LYS A 218 6.55 -15.19 -8.59
CA LYS A 218 6.39 -16.64 -8.78
C LYS A 218 6.79 -17.45 -7.55
N ALA A 219 7.79 -16.98 -6.80
CA ALA A 219 8.27 -17.67 -5.61
C ALA A 219 7.28 -17.58 -4.45
N ILE A 220 6.64 -16.41 -4.26
CA ILE A 220 5.85 -16.10 -3.07
C ILE A 220 4.56 -15.37 -3.47
N CYS A 221 3.75 -15.98 -4.35
CA CYS A 221 2.40 -15.51 -4.63
C CYS A 221 1.36 -16.32 -3.86
N ILE A 222 0.34 -15.61 -3.41
CA ILE A 222 -0.82 -16.08 -2.66
C ILE A 222 -2.02 -15.79 -3.55
N THR A 223 -2.77 -16.84 -3.86
CA THR A 223 -4.07 -16.78 -4.52
C THR A 223 -5.16 -17.03 -3.49
N GLY A 224 -6.30 -16.36 -3.62
CA GLY A 224 -7.38 -16.38 -2.63
C GLY A 224 -7.55 -15.00 -2.03
N ALA A 225 -8.79 -14.53 -1.98
CA ALA A 225 -9.09 -13.14 -1.70
C ALA A 225 -8.47 -12.65 -0.39
N VAL A 226 -7.74 -11.55 -0.48
CA VAL A 226 -7.25 -10.78 0.66
C VAL A 226 -8.23 -9.65 0.94
N GLN A 227 -8.54 -9.44 2.21
CA GLN A 227 -9.39 -8.35 2.68
C GLN A 227 -8.59 -7.41 3.57
N ALA A 228 -8.62 -6.12 3.23
CA ALA A 228 -8.17 -5.04 4.09
C ALA A 228 -9.21 -4.75 5.18
N LYS A 229 -8.75 -4.62 6.42
CA LYS A 229 -9.57 -4.28 7.58
C LYS A 229 -8.90 -3.11 8.31
N ARG A 230 -9.71 -2.12 8.66
CA ARG A 230 -9.30 -1.04 9.56
C ARG A 230 -8.94 -1.62 10.93
N ILE A 231 -7.87 -1.11 11.53
CA ILE A 231 -7.37 -1.59 12.82
C ILE A 231 -7.41 -0.46 13.85
N LEU A 232 -7.76 -0.79 15.09
CA LEU A 232 -7.65 0.15 16.21
C LEU A 232 -6.19 0.35 16.62
N LEU A 233 -5.87 1.52 17.19
CA LEU A 233 -4.52 1.75 17.71
C LEU A 233 -4.12 0.68 18.74
N SER A 234 -5.01 0.35 19.68
CA SER A 234 -4.79 -0.67 20.70
C SER A 234 -4.55 -2.07 20.13
N GLU A 235 -5.25 -2.42 19.04
CA GLU A 235 -5.02 -3.68 18.32
C GLU A 235 -3.66 -3.69 17.62
N ALA A 236 -3.27 -2.58 16.97
CA ALA A 236 -1.96 -2.44 16.32
C ALA A 236 -0.81 -2.56 17.35
N GLU A 237 -0.95 -1.93 18.51
CA GLU A 237 0.03 -2.05 19.60
C GLU A 237 0.19 -3.49 20.10
N VAL A 238 -0.88 -4.30 20.09
CA VAL A 238 -0.76 -5.73 20.43
C VAL A 238 0.08 -6.46 19.39
N LEU A 239 -0.12 -6.19 18.11
CA LEU A 239 0.63 -6.82 17.03
C LEU A 239 2.10 -6.43 17.02
N PHE A 240 2.44 -5.18 17.38
CA PHE A 240 3.84 -4.75 17.53
C PHE A 240 4.60 -5.41 18.68
N ARG A 241 3.88 -6.04 19.63
CA ARG A 241 4.49 -6.72 20.79
C ARG A 241 4.72 -8.22 20.58
N GLN A 242 4.26 -8.78 19.46
CA GLN A 242 4.40 -10.21 19.13
C GLN A 242 5.76 -10.53 18.51
#